data_AF-A0A970ISR1-F1
#
_entry.id   AF-A0A970ISR1-F1
#
_cell.length_a   1.000
_cell.length_b   1.000
_cell.length_c   1.000
_cell.angle_alpha   90.00
_cell.angle_beta   90.00
_cell.angle_gamma   90.00
#
_symmetry.space_group_name_H-M   'P 1'
#
loop_
_entity.id
_entity.type
_entity.pdbx_description
1 polymer ?
#
loop_
_entity_poly.entity_id
_entity_poly.type
_entity_poly.pdbx_seq_one_letter_code
_entity_poly.pdbx_strand_id
1 'polypeptide(L)'
;DIKYSIMTEGDLTLRIVLGNYSYSLKQGTKVIKTVQLNPGIRINNNFKDSTIGFSYNGPPAGAGGTVSVIDEISKKYCEITIVPATGRIVLKNTVFEGYKGK
;
A
#
# COMPACT_ATOMS: atom_id res chain seq x y z
N ASP A 1 -9.08 10.27 17.09
CA ASP A 1 -9.89 9.04 16.97
C ASP A 1 -9.40 8.15 15.84
N ILE A 2 -8.90 6.97 16.20
CA ILE A 2 -8.53 5.94 15.23
C ILE A 2 -9.78 5.09 14.98
N LYS A 3 -10.32 5.14 13.75
CA LYS A 3 -11.48 4.32 13.35
C LYS A 3 -10.99 2.98 12.82
N TYR A 4 -11.43 1.90 13.46
CA TYR A 4 -11.22 0.54 12.98
C TYR A 4 -12.40 0.12 12.11
N SER A 5 -12.13 -0.46 10.94
CA SER A 5 -13.15 -1.12 10.12
C SER A 5 -13.15 -2.60 10.46
N ILE A 6 -14.28 -3.11 10.97
CA ILE A 6 -14.49 -4.53 11.21
C ILE A 6 -14.91 -5.15 9.88
N MET A 7 -14.18 -6.16 9.39
CA MET A 7 -14.63 -6.94 8.24
C MET A 7 -15.68 -7.95 8.71
N THR A 8 -16.76 -8.11 7.95
CA THR A 8 -17.82 -9.10 8.19
C THR A 8 -17.70 -10.27 7.19
N GLU A 9 -18.05 -11.49 7.59
CA GLU A 9 -17.96 -12.65 6.69
C GLU A 9 -19.02 -12.48 5.59
N GLY A 10 -18.59 -12.42 4.32
CA GLY A 10 -19.43 -12.06 3.17
C GLY A 10 -19.24 -10.62 2.66
N ASP A 11 -18.41 -9.82 3.33
CA ASP A 11 -18.16 -8.43 2.97
C ASP A 11 -17.09 -8.32 1.86
N LEU A 12 -17.33 -7.40 0.93
CA LEU A 12 -16.53 -7.25 -0.29
C LEU A 12 -15.06 -7.01 0.06
N THR A 13 -14.15 -7.81 -0.48
CA THR A 13 -12.70 -7.78 -0.17
C THR A 13 -12.17 -6.35 -0.11
N LEU A 14 -11.75 -5.90 1.08
CA LEU A 14 -11.05 -4.62 1.24
C LEU A 14 -9.73 -4.68 0.49
N ARG A 15 -9.42 -3.63 -0.26
CA ARG A 15 -8.17 -3.54 -1.00
C ARG A 15 -7.67 -2.12 -1.09
N ILE A 16 -6.36 -1.97 -1.06
CA ILE A 16 -5.67 -0.74 -1.43
C ILE A 16 -5.24 -0.88 -2.89
N VAL A 17 -5.65 0.07 -3.72
CA VAL A 17 -5.18 0.20 -5.10
C VAL A 17 -4.15 1.32 -5.13
N LEU A 18 -2.94 1.00 -5.56
CA LEU A 18 -1.79 1.89 -5.62
C LEU A 18 -1.72 2.51 -7.02
N GLY A 19 -1.76 3.83 -7.10
CA GLY A 19 -1.39 4.61 -8.28
C GLY A 19 -0.01 5.23 -8.09
N ASN A 20 0.55 5.80 -9.16
CA ASN A 20 1.88 6.41 -9.08
C ASN A 20 1.94 7.61 -8.13
N TYR A 21 0.86 8.38 -8.01
CA TYR A 21 0.81 9.61 -7.19
C TYR A 21 -0.36 9.63 -6.19
N SER A 22 -1.00 8.48 -5.99
CA SER A 22 -2.15 8.35 -5.09
C SER A 22 -2.34 6.90 -4.66
N TYR A 23 -3.18 6.69 -3.65
CA TYR A 23 -3.71 5.38 -3.34
C TYR A 23 -5.18 5.48 -2.97
N SER A 24 -5.93 4.41 -3.23
CA SER A 24 -7.35 4.33 -2.91
C SER A 24 -7.67 3.10 -2.07
N LEU A 25 -8.44 3.30 -1.00
CA LEU A 25 -9.09 2.21 -0.27
C LEU A 25 -10.43 1.90 -0.94
N LYS A 26 -10.62 0.64 -1.32
CA LYS A 26 -11.86 0.13 -1.93
C LYS A 26 -12.45 -1.02 -1.12
N GLN A 27 -13.77 -1.12 -1.14
CA GLN A 27 -14.55 -2.27 -0.66
C GLN A 27 -15.36 -2.78 -1.85
N GLY A 28 -14.91 -3.90 -2.44
CA GLY A 28 -15.45 -4.37 -3.72
C GLY A 28 -15.23 -3.37 -4.85
N THR A 29 -16.31 -2.95 -5.51
CA THR A 29 -16.29 -1.93 -6.58
C THR A 29 -16.33 -0.50 -6.04
N LYS A 30 -16.76 -0.30 -4.80
CA LYS A 30 -16.90 1.02 -4.18
C LYS A 30 -15.54 1.57 -3.75
N VAL A 31 -15.27 2.82 -4.10
CA VAL A 31 -14.14 3.59 -3.54
C VAL A 31 -14.58 4.20 -2.21
N ILE A 32 -13.91 3.84 -1.12
CA ILE A 32 -14.15 4.41 0.21
C ILE A 32 -13.42 5.74 0.34
N LYS A 33 -12.14 5.76 -0.04
CA LYS A 33 -11.27 6.92 0.10
C LYS A 33 -10.19 6.88 -0.96
N THR A 34 -9.81 8.05 -1.45
CA THR A 34 -8.59 8.25 -2.23
C THR A 34 -7.74 9.30 -1.54
N VAL A 35 -6.43 9.06 -1.50
CA VAL A 35 -5.43 9.98 -0.95
C VAL A 35 -4.46 10.33 -2.05
N GLN A 36 -4.35 11.63 -2.34
CA GLN A 36 -3.31 12.16 -3.22
C GLN A 36 -2.02 12.31 -2.42
N LEU A 37 -0.90 11.99 -3.04
CA LEU A 37 0.41 12.23 -2.45
C LEU A 37 0.80 13.70 -2.62
N ASN A 38 1.71 14.17 -1.77
CA ASN A 38 2.28 15.49 -1.94
C ASN A 38 3.02 15.59 -3.28
N PRO A 39 3.06 16.78 -3.91
CA PRO A 39 3.80 16.98 -5.15
C PRO A 39 5.27 16.50 -5.04
N GLY A 40 5.75 15.80 -6.07
CA GLY A 40 7.09 15.23 -6.10
C GLY A 40 7.24 13.92 -5.32
N ILE A 41 6.18 13.41 -4.67
CA ILE A 41 6.18 12.08 -4.05
C ILE A 41 5.52 11.07 -4.98
N ARG A 42 6.22 9.97 -5.26
CA ARG A 42 5.76 8.88 -6.12
C ARG A 42 5.77 7.54 -5.40
N ILE A 43 4.80 6.69 -5.73
CA ILE A 43 4.77 5.28 -5.36
C ILE A 43 5.31 4.43 -6.51
N ASN A 44 6.21 3.51 -6.18
CA ASN A 44 6.51 2.33 -6.99
C ASN A 44 6.17 1.08 -6.18
N ASN A 45 5.79 -0.01 -6.83
CA ASN A 45 5.41 -1.23 -6.13
C ASN A 45 5.58 -2.47 -7.02
N ASN A 46 5.67 -3.65 -6.40
CA ASN A 46 5.75 -4.93 -7.10
C ASN A 46 4.52 -5.82 -6.86
N PHE A 47 3.40 -5.26 -6.41
CA PHE A 47 2.16 -6.01 -6.24
C PHE A 47 1.53 -6.27 -7.60
N LYS A 48 0.90 -7.45 -7.73
CA LYS A 48 0.08 -7.77 -8.88
C LYS A 48 -1.04 -6.72 -9.00
N ASP A 49 -1.23 -6.20 -10.21
CA ASP A 49 -2.23 -5.17 -10.54
C ASP A 49 -2.16 -3.93 -9.62
N SER A 50 -0.98 -3.64 -9.05
CA SER A 50 -0.76 -2.58 -8.06
C SER A 50 -1.78 -2.60 -6.90
N THR A 51 -2.20 -3.80 -6.47
CA THR A 51 -3.28 -3.97 -5.51
C THR A 51 -2.84 -4.80 -4.31
N ILE A 52 -3.16 -4.32 -3.12
CA ILE A 52 -2.99 -5.04 -1.85
C ILE A 52 -4.39 -5.40 -1.36
N GLY A 53 -4.78 -6.67 -1.49
CA GLY A 53 -6.04 -7.18 -0.93
C GLY A 53 -5.87 -7.58 0.52
N PHE A 54 -6.94 -7.51 1.32
CA PHE A 54 -6.97 -7.98 2.71
C PHE A 54 -8.00 -9.12 2.84
N SER A 55 -7.61 -10.17 3.55
CA SER A 55 -8.51 -11.27 3.92
C SER A 55 -9.35 -10.88 5.13
N TYR A 56 -10.51 -11.52 5.30
CA TYR A 56 -11.41 -11.32 6.44
C TYR A 56 -10.68 -11.36 7.81
N ASN A 57 -9.67 -12.22 7.93
CA ASN A 57 -8.92 -12.40 9.18
C ASN A 57 -7.89 -11.29 9.47
N GLY A 58 -7.73 -10.30 8.59
CA GLY A 58 -6.81 -9.17 8.74
C GLY A 58 -5.53 -9.24 7.88
N PRO A 59 -4.87 -10.40 7.67
CA PRO A 59 -3.71 -10.47 6.79
C PRO A 59 -4.04 -10.08 5.34
N PRO A 60 -3.09 -9.48 4.61
CA PRO A 60 -3.17 -9.32 3.18
C PRO A 60 -3.49 -10.65 2.50
N ALA A 61 -4.48 -10.63 1.63
CA ALA A 61 -4.84 -11.76 0.80
C ALA A 61 -3.85 -11.84 -0.39
N GLY A 62 -3.08 -12.94 -0.46
CA GLY A 62 -2.14 -13.20 -1.56
C GLY A 62 -0.66 -13.11 -1.17
N ALA A 63 0.19 -12.94 -2.17
CA ALA A 63 1.64 -12.82 -1.96
C ALA A 63 2.00 -11.44 -1.37
N GLY A 64 3.03 -11.41 -0.52
CA GLY A 64 3.57 -10.16 0.00
C GLY A 64 4.25 -9.33 -1.09
N GLY A 65 4.67 -8.12 -0.73
CA GLY A 65 5.29 -7.21 -1.66
C GLY A 65 5.91 -6.01 -0.96
N THR A 66 6.52 -5.14 -1.75
CA THR A 66 7.18 -3.93 -1.28
C THR A 66 6.61 -2.74 -2.04
N VAL A 67 6.27 -1.70 -1.29
CA VAL A 67 5.96 -0.36 -1.81
C VAL A 67 7.18 0.53 -1.54
N SER A 68 7.69 1.20 -2.56
CA SER A 68 8.70 2.23 -2.43
C SER A 68 8.03 3.59 -2.55
N VAL A 69 8.19 4.45 -1.54
CA VAL A 69 7.75 5.84 -1.58
C VAL A 69 8.97 6.70 -1.86
N ILE A 70 8.95 7.41 -2.97
CA ILE A 70 10.09 8.10 -3.55
C ILE A 70 9.82 9.58 -3.55
N ASP A 71 10.77 10.37 -3.03
CA ASP A 71 10.84 11.81 -3.25
C ASP A 71 11.66 12.05 -4.52
N GLU A 72 10.99 12.51 -5.57
CA GLU A 72 11.58 12.72 -6.88
C GLU A 72 12.50 13.94 -6.94
N ILE A 73 12.40 14.87 -5.98
CA ILE A 73 13.25 16.05 -5.87
C ILE A 73 14.58 15.67 -5.23
N SER A 74 14.52 15.06 -4.04
CA SER A 74 15.73 14.67 -3.30
C SER A 74 16.33 13.33 -3.75
N LYS A 75 15.61 12.56 -4.58
CA LYS A 75 15.93 11.18 -4.99
C LYS A 75 16.05 10.19 -3.82
N LYS A 76 15.48 10.55 -2.68
CA LYS A 76 15.38 9.68 -1.50
C LYS A 76 14.16 8.78 -1.60
N TYR A 77 14.21 7.63 -0.94
CA TYR A 77 13.05 6.75 -0.86
C TYR A 77 13.01 5.97 0.45
N CYS A 78 11.82 5.50 0.83
CA CYS A 78 11.65 4.51 1.88
C CYS A 78 10.86 3.31 1.35
N GLU A 79 11.00 2.17 2.02
CA GLU A 79 10.33 0.94 1.64
C GLU A 79 9.38 0.46 2.72
N ILE A 80 8.19 0.06 2.30
CA ILE A 80 7.17 -0.58 3.13
C ILE A 80 7.02 -2.00 2.60
N THR A 81 7.45 -2.99 3.38
CA THR A 81 7.34 -4.40 3.00
C THR A 81 6.19 -5.05 3.76
N ILE A 82 5.34 -5.74 3.03
CA ILE A 82 4.20 -6.47 3.55
C ILE A 82 4.52 -7.96 3.42
N VAL A 83 4.62 -8.66 4.55
CA VAL A 83 5.00 -10.07 4.59
C VAL A 83 3.74 -10.96 4.51
N PRO A 84 3.68 -11.96 3.61
CA PRO A 84 2.52 -12.83 3.50
C PRO A 84 2.37 -13.72 4.75
N ALA A 85 1.16 -14.26 4.94
CA ALA A 85 0.75 -15.16 6.03
C ALA A 85 0.59 -14.56 7.44
N THR A 86 1.43 -13.62 7.87
CA THR A 86 1.30 -13.04 9.23
C THR A 86 0.50 -11.73 9.29
N GLY A 87 0.31 -11.08 8.13
CA GLY A 87 -0.26 -9.74 8.09
C GLY A 87 0.62 -8.64 8.71
N ARG A 88 1.85 -8.97 9.10
CA ARG A 88 2.79 -8.00 9.64
C ARG A 88 3.23 -7.03 8.55
N ILE A 89 2.98 -5.75 8.81
CA ILE A 89 3.48 -4.64 8.01
C ILE A 89 4.85 -4.26 8.60
N VAL A 90 5.90 -4.41 7.80
CA VAL A 90 7.24 -3.94 8.17
C VAL A 90 7.49 -2.62 7.45
N LEU A 91 7.38 -1.53 8.21
CA LEU A 91 7.88 -0.24 7.76
C LEU A 91 9.37 -0.18 8.06
N LYS A 92 10.21 -0.21 7.03
CA LYS A 92 11.64 0.06 7.24
C LYS A 92 11.75 1.56 7.52
N ASN A 93 12.11 1.93 8.75
CA ASN A 93 12.32 3.34 9.14
C ASN A 93 13.64 3.90 8.60
N THR A 94 14.05 3.46 7.41
CA THR A 94 15.31 3.80 6.78
C THR A 94 15.00 4.57 5.51
N VAL A 95 15.56 5.77 5.42
CA VAL A 95 15.55 6.55 4.19
C VAL A 95 16.80 6.18 3.41
N PHE A 96 16.59 5.71 2.18
CA PHE A 96 17.64 5.33 1.24
C PHE A 96 17.87 6.48 0.26
N GLU A 97 19.11 6.63 -0.21
CA GLU A 97 19.52 7.66 -1.17
C GLU A 97 19.63 7.09 -2.60
N GLY A 98 19.57 7.98 -3.59
CA GLY A 98 19.98 7.68 -4.96
C GLY A 98 19.07 6.69 -5.69
N TYR A 99 17.75 6.83 -5.57
CA TYR A 99 16.80 6.01 -6.33
C TYR A 99 17.11 6.07 -7.84
N LYS A 100 17.55 4.94 -8.40
CA LYS A 100 17.71 4.74 -9.84
C LYS A 100 16.52 3.91 -10.29
N GLY A 101 15.53 4.56 -10.91
CA GLY A 101 14.35 3.86 -11.42
C GLY A 101 14.76 2.65 -12.25
N LYS A 102 14.17 1.49 -11.96
CA LYS A 102 14.20 0.36 -12.89
C LYS A 102 13.18 0.58 -13.99
#